data_AF-A0A318UD61-F1
#
_entry.id   AF-A0A318UD61-F1
#
_cell.length_a   1.000
_cell.length_b   1.000
_cell.length_c   1.000
_cell.angle_alpha   90.00
_cell.angle_beta   90.00
_cell.angle_gamma   90.00
#
_symmetry.space_group_name_H-M   'P 1'
#
loop_
_entity.id
_entity.type
_entity.pdbx_description
1 polymer ?
#
loop_
_entity_poly.entity_id
_entity_poly.type
_entity_poly.pdbx_seq_one_letter_code
_entity_poly.pdbx_strand_id
1 'polypeptide(L)'
;MKHFFKQTIYPAILVPLLVLTLSSCKGKPAQLSASETASIESERQALTKRTDSLGTLLSTITFEANSGNKQDYNKGVVLGVSIAKAAHELPKLVDKDQIVLNEAKISLVIDYPLRKEYRFELNSPAGFTRGQLLSEIGKHYVQLYKEEEESATTKTIPMKDRKGLINRNETNGKYGIWGHDLEDLILTDVNVYKTPEGNIILALSVES
;
A
#
# COMPACT_ATOMS: atom_id res chain seq x y z
N MET A 1 -62.13 41.72 36.38
CA MET A 1 -63.27 40.78 36.58
C MET A 1 -62.89 39.48 35.89
N LYS A 2 -62.41 38.48 36.65
CA LYS A 2 -63.18 37.37 37.26
C LYS A 2 -63.84 36.43 36.24
N HIS A 3 -63.23 35.23 36.15
CA HIS A 3 -63.80 33.88 35.91
C HIS A 3 -64.66 33.60 34.67
N PHE A 4 -64.35 32.52 33.93
CA PHE A 4 -64.89 31.18 34.25
C PHE A 4 -64.19 30.04 33.49
N PHE A 5 -64.08 28.91 34.19
CA PHE A 5 -63.61 27.59 33.78
C PHE A 5 -64.39 26.98 32.60
N LYS A 6 -63.72 26.12 31.83
CA LYS A 6 -64.22 24.75 31.56
C LYS A 6 -63.09 23.84 31.06
N GLN A 7 -62.74 22.88 31.90
CA GLN A 7 -61.98 21.68 31.52
C GLN A 7 -62.84 20.83 30.58
N THR A 8 -62.24 20.26 29.54
CA THR A 8 -62.84 19.15 28.80
C THR A 8 -61.79 18.04 28.72
N ILE A 9 -62.12 16.94 29.37
CA ILE A 9 -61.34 15.71 29.47
C ILE A 9 -61.58 14.92 28.17
N TYR A 10 -60.51 14.53 27.48
CA TYR A 10 -60.58 13.54 26.41
C TYR A 10 -59.81 12.27 26.83
N PRO A 11 -60.33 11.08 26.50
CA PRO A 11 -59.79 9.82 26.97
C PRO A 11 -58.46 9.48 26.28
N ALA A 12 -57.51 8.99 27.07
CA ALA A 12 -56.23 8.48 26.60
C ALA A 12 -56.46 7.25 25.69
N ILE A 13 -56.17 7.41 24.40
CA ILE A 13 -56.07 6.28 23.46
C ILE A 13 -54.70 5.64 23.69
N LEU A 14 -54.74 4.42 24.24
CA LEU A 14 -53.58 3.57 24.46
C LEU A 14 -53.10 3.05 23.10
N VAL A 15 -52.06 3.65 22.54
CA VAL A 15 -51.37 3.12 21.35
C VAL A 15 -50.47 1.97 21.81
N PRO A 16 -50.63 0.74 21.30
CA PRO A 16 -49.70 -0.33 21.63
C PRO A 16 -48.37 -0.03 20.95
N LEU A 17 -47.35 0.25 21.77
CA LEU A 17 -45.97 0.37 21.34
C LEU A 17 -45.53 -1.01 20.84
N LEU A 18 -45.49 -1.17 19.51
CA LEU A 18 -44.92 -2.36 18.87
C LEU A 18 -43.41 -2.35 19.15
N VAL A 19 -42.99 -3.08 20.18
CA VAL A 19 -41.57 -3.29 20.48
C VAL A 19 -41.00 -4.18 19.37
N LEU A 20 -40.39 -3.53 18.38
CA LEU A 20 -39.49 -4.18 17.43
C LEU A 20 -38.30 -4.71 18.23
N THR A 21 -38.31 -6.01 18.51
CA THR A 21 -37.14 -6.72 19.01
C THR A 21 -36.08 -6.68 17.92
N LEU A 22 -35.09 -5.80 18.10
CA LEU A 22 -33.84 -5.88 17.36
C LEU A 22 -33.22 -7.22 17.72
N SER A 23 -33.41 -8.20 16.85
CA SER A 23 -32.66 -9.45 16.87
C SER A 23 -31.20 -9.09 16.69
N SER A 24 -30.48 -9.05 17.82
CA SER A 24 -29.04 -8.96 17.87
C SER A 24 -28.48 -10.13 17.07
N CYS A 25 -28.04 -9.84 15.85
CA CYS A 25 -27.21 -10.75 15.08
C CYS A 25 -25.95 -11.01 15.92
N LYS A 26 -25.90 -12.18 16.59
CA LYS A 26 -24.67 -12.78 17.11
C LYS A 26 -23.80 -13.21 15.92
N GLY A 27 -23.32 -12.24 15.14
CA GLY A 27 -22.15 -12.45 14.31
C GLY A 27 -20.95 -12.53 15.26
N LYS A 28 -20.34 -13.71 15.40
CA LYS A 28 -19.00 -13.77 15.98
C LYS A 28 -18.12 -12.82 15.16
N PRO A 29 -17.35 -11.90 15.79
CA PRO A 29 -16.33 -11.18 15.04
C PRO A 29 -15.44 -12.22 14.36
N ALA A 30 -15.08 -11.98 13.10
CA ALA A 30 -14.13 -12.84 12.39
C ALA A 30 -12.86 -12.94 13.25
N GLN A 31 -12.65 -14.12 13.83
CA GLN A 31 -11.53 -14.36 14.74
C GLN A 31 -10.32 -14.66 13.86
N LEU A 32 -9.53 -13.62 13.59
CA LEU A 32 -8.24 -13.74 12.92
C LEU A 32 -7.39 -14.77 13.66
N SER A 33 -6.82 -15.70 12.91
CA SER A 33 -5.85 -16.67 13.39
C SER A 33 -4.58 -15.97 13.88
N ALA A 34 -3.83 -16.63 14.76
CA ALA A 34 -2.57 -16.10 15.28
C ALA A 34 -1.56 -15.76 14.16
N SER A 35 -1.63 -16.49 13.03
CA SER A 35 -0.81 -16.24 11.84
C SER A 35 -1.17 -14.92 11.15
N GLU A 36 -2.46 -14.59 11.07
CA GLU A 36 -2.93 -13.37 10.40
C GLU A 36 -2.60 -12.13 11.24
N THR A 37 -2.80 -12.20 12.56
CA THR A 37 -2.46 -11.12 13.49
C THR A 37 -0.96 -10.83 13.48
N ALA A 38 -0.12 -11.87 13.43
CA ALA A 38 1.34 -11.72 13.34
C ALA A 38 1.80 -11.09 12.01
N SER A 39 1.09 -11.35 10.91
CA SER A 39 1.37 -10.74 9.60
C SER A 39 1.09 -9.23 9.62
N ILE A 40 -0.08 -8.83 10.10
CA ILE A 40 -0.47 -7.41 10.20
C ILE A 40 0.49 -6.63 11.10
N GLU A 41 0.89 -7.22 12.23
CA GLU A 41 1.87 -6.61 13.13
C GLU A 41 3.25 -6.49 12.48
N SER A 42 3.66 -7.50 11.71
CA SER A 42 4.91 -7.45 10.94
C SER A 42 4.90 -6.33 9.89
N GLU A 43 3.78 -6.12 9.20
CA GLU A 43 3.62 -5.02 8.23
C GLU A 43 3.76 -3.67 8.94
N ARG A 44 3.03 -3.46 10.05
CA ARG A 44 3.08 -2.21 10.83
C ARG A 44 4.47 -1.92 11.39
N GLN A 45 5.16 -2.93 11.92
CA GLN A 45 6.51 -2.78 12.47
C GLN A 45 7.55 -2.47 11.38
N ALA A 46 7.41 -3.08 10.19
CA ALA A 46 8.28 -2.79 9.05
C ALA A 46 8.13 -1.32 8.61
N LEU A 47 6.91 -0.79 8.57
CA LEU A 47 6.60 0.60 8.25
C LEU A 47 7.16 1.59 9.29
N THR A 48 6.97 1.32 10.60
CA THR A 48 7.28 2.29 11.67
C THR A 48 8.77 2.44 11.94
N LYS A 49 9.56 1.34 11.88
CA LYS A 49 10.97 1.36 12.31
C LYS A 49 11.89 2.12 11.36
N ARG A 50 11.47 2.41 10.12
CA ARG A 50 12.39 2.80 9.03
C ARG A 50 12.36 4.29 8.69
N THR A 51 11.25 4.98 8.92
CA THR A 51 11.10 6.42 8.60
C THR A 51 12.04 7.33 9.39
N ASP A 52 12.40 6.97 10.62
CA ASP A 52 13.24 7.81 11.49
C ASP A 52 14.67 8.00 10.96
N SER A 53 15.12 7.14 10.03
CA SER A 53 16.47 7.15 9.48
C SER A 53 16.61 7.80 8.10
N LEU A 54 15.50 8.22 7.48
CA LEU A 54 15.49 8.69 6.09
C LEU A 54 15.76 10.20 5.94
N GLY A 55 15.62 10.96 7.03
CA GLY A 55 15.76 12.41 7.04
C GLY A 55 14.43 13.16 6.92
N THR A 56 14.45 14.38 6.38
CA THR A 56 13.25 15.22 6.24
C THR A 56 12.50 14.90 4.96
N LEU A 57 11.21 14.59 5.05
CA LEU A 57 10.34 14.42 3.88
C LEU A 57 10.21 15.76 3.14
N LEU A 58 10.57 15.78 1.87
CA LEU A 58 10.47 16.95 0.99
C LEU A 58 9.21 16.93 0.14
N SER A 59 8.89 15.78 -0.43
CA SER A 59 7.77 15.62 -1.36
C SER A 59 7.39 14.14 -1.52
N THR A 60 6.25 13.93 -2.17
CA THR A 60 5.76 12.61 -2.55
C THR A 60 5.45 12.63 -4.04
N ILE A 61 5.93 11.63 -4.77
CA ILE A 61 5.70 11.42 -6.19
C ILE A 61 4.70 10.28 -6.33
N THR A 62 3.48 10.60 -6.75
CA THR A 62 2.41 9.61 -6.96
C THR A 62 2.51 8.97 -8.34
N PHE A 63 2.18 7.68 -8.40
CA PHE A 63 2.12 6.87 -9.61
C PHE A 63 0.66 6.51 -9.92
N GLU A 64 0.18 6.97 -11.07
CA GLU A 64 -1.18 6.73 -11.55
C GLU A 64 -1.12 6.21 -12.99
N ALA A 65 -2.01 5.29 -13.35
CA ALA A 65 -2.16 4.81 -14.71
C ALA A 65 -3.49 5.26 -15.31
N ASN A 66 -3.48 5.63 -16.59
CA ASN A 66 -4.70 5.81 -17.36
C ASN A 66 -5.48 4.50 -17.43
N SER A 67 -6.72 4.49 -16.93
CA SER A 67 -7.56 3.30 -16.86
C SER A 67 -8.06 2.84 -18.23
N GLY A 68 -8.04 3.73 -19.24
CA GLY A 68 -8.66 3.50 -20.54
C GLY A 68 -10.20 3.49 -20.51
N ASN A 69 -10.81 3.38 -19.32
CA ASN A 69 -12.26 3.42 -19.10
C ASN A 69 -12.64 4.59 -18.18
N LYS A 70 -13.15 5.67 -18.79
CA LYS A 70 -13.61 6.87 -18.08
C LYS A 70 -14.94 6.68 -17.32
N GLN A 71 -15.63 5.55 -17.52
CA GLN A 71 -16.92 5.29 -16.86
C GLN A 71 -16.74 4.79 -15.42
N ASP A 72 -15.70 3.99 -15.16
CA ASP A 72 -15.49 3.35 -13.86
C ASP A 72 -14.68 4.22 -12.88
N TYR A 73 -13.99 5.22 -13.41
CA TYR A 73 -13.15 6.13 -12.63
C TYR A 73 -13.48 7.57 -13.01
N ASN A 74 -13.93 8.39 -12.04
CA ASN A 74 -14.33 9.79 -12.25
C ASN A 74 -13.27 10.66 -12.97
N LYS A 75 -12.00 10.25 -12.95
CA LYS A 75 -10.88 10.90 -13.65
C LYS A 75 -10.26 10.06 -14.78
N GLY A 76 -10.73 8.84 -15.02
CA GLY A 76 -10.14 7.91 -15.99
C GLY A 76 -8.74 7.42 -15.63
N VAL A 77 -8.39 7.46 -14.34
CA VAL A 77 -7.11 6.99 -13.81
C VAL A 77 -7.32 5.99 -12.68
N VAL A 78 -6.39 5.04 -12.55
CA VAL A 78 -6.26 4.11 -11.45
C VAL A 78 -5.08 4.54 -10.59
N LEU A 79 -5.26 4.54 -9.27
CA LEU A 79 -4.17 4.78 -8.33
C LEU A 79 -3.26 3.56 -8.28
N GLY A 80 -1.96 3.81 -8.37
CA GLY A 80 -0.93 2.80 -8.33
C GLY A 80 -0.68 2.09 -9.67
N VAL A 81 0.50 1.50 -9.77
CA VAL A 81 0.95 0.74 -10.94
C VAL A 81 1.59 -0.58 -10.52
N SER A 82 1.37 -1.65 -11.30
CA SER A 82 2.00 -2.94 -11.03
C SER A 82 3.51 -2.87 -11.20
N ILE A 83 4.24 -3.24 -10.16
CA ILE A 83 5.71 -3.29 -10.18
C ILE A 83 6.20 -4.43 -11.07
N ALA A 84 5.60 -5.62 -10.93
CA ALA A 84 5.91 -6.78 -11.77
C ALA A 84 5.75 -6.52 -13.26
N LYS A 85 4.82 -5.63 -13.62
CA LYS A 85 4.45 -5.32 -15.01
C LYS A 85 4.85 -3.90 -15.40
N ALA A 86 5.88 -3.33 -14.76
CA ALA A 86 6.33 -1.95 -15.00
C ALA A 86 6.45 -1.59 -16.51
N ALA A 87 7.02 -2.48 -17.32
CA ALA A 87 7.16 -2.25 -18.77
C ALA A 87 5.81 -2.13 -19.51
N HIS A 88 4.79 -2.86 -19.08
CA HIS A 88 3.43 -2.78 -19.61
C HIS A 88 2.64 -1.59 -19.04
N GLU A 89 2.95 -1.14 -17.82
CA GLU A 89 2.34 0.04 -17.21
C GLU A 89 2.89 1.36 -17.76
N LEU A 90 4.16 1.39 -18.21
CA LEU A 90 4.84 2.59 -18.71
C LEU A 90 4.05 3.39 -19.77
N PRO A 91 3.44 2.78 -20.81
CA PRO A 91 2.66 3.53 -21.80
C PRO A 91 1.39 4.16 -21.22
N LYS A 92 0.88 3.68 -20.09
CA LYS A 92 -0.35 4.16 -19.45
C LYS A 92 -0.06 5.15 -18.32
N LEU A 93 1.17 5.17 -17.81
CA LEU A 93 1.60 6.02 -16.72
C LEU A 93 1.32 7.50 -17.03
N VAL A 94 0.58 8.16 -16.13
CA VAL A 94 0.27 9.58 -16.22
C VAL A 94 1.57 10.38 -16.13
N ASP A 95 1.75 11.34 -17.04
CA ASP A 95 2.91 12.24 -17.09
C ASP A 95 4.26 11.50 -17.03
N LYS A 96 4.38 10.36 -17.73
CA LYS A 96 5.59 9.51 -17.69
C LYS A 96 6.89 10.26 -18.02
N ASP A 97 6.83 11.27 -18.90
CA ASP A 97 8.00 12.02 -19.37
C ASP A 97 8.28 13.28 -18.54
N GLN A 98 7.45 13.59 -17.54
CA GLN A 98 7.68 14.71 -16.64
C GLN A 98 8.88 14.41 -15.74
N ILE A 99 9.82 15.35 -15.65
CA ILE A 99 10.87 15.37 -14.63
C ILE A 99 10.21 15.64 -13.28
N VAL A 100 10.31 14.68 -12.37
CA VAL A 100 9.72 14.73 -11.02
C VAL A 100 10.77 14.95 -9.93
N LEU A 101 12.05 14.82 -10.29
CA LEU A 101 13.19 14.99 -9.38
C LEU A 101 14.37 15.55 -10.18
N ASN A 102 14.99 16.64 -9.71
CA ASN A 102 16.02 17.34 -10.48
C ASN A 102 17.46 16.92 -10.09
N GLU A 103 17.59 16.14 -9.04
CA GLU A 103 18.87 15.70 -8.51
C GLU A 103 19.54 14.70 -9.45
N ALA A 104 20.84 14.91 -9.68
CA ALA A 104 21.61 14.08 -10.59
C ALA A 104 21.89 12.67 -10.03
N LYS A 105 21.86 12.53 -8.70
CA LYS A 105 22.17 11.29 -7.99
C LYS A 105 21.23 11.13 -6.79
N ILE A 106 20.70 9.93 -6.63
CA ILE A 106 19.75 9.57 -5.56
C ILE A 106 20.06 8.17 -5.02
N SER A 107 19.63 7.89 -3.79
CA SER A 107 19.59 6.53 -3.24
C SER A 107 18.13 6.06 -3.16
N LEU A 108 17.81 4.89 -3.72
CA LEU A 108 16.49 4.28 -3.62
C LEU A 108 16.52 3.12 -2.61
N VAL A 109 15.47 3.03 -1.80
CA VAL A 109 15.28 2.00 -0.78
C VAL A 109 14.03 1.19 -1.09
N ILE A 110 14.23 -0.12 -1.26
CA ILE A 110 13.17 -1.11 -1.26
C ILE A 110 13.23 -1.81 0.09
N ASP A 111 12.16 -1.72 0.87
CA ASP A 111 12.08 -2.34 2.19
C ASP A 111 10.86 -3.27 2.35
N TYR A 112 9.89 -3.17 1.45
CA TYR A 112 8.73 -4.05 1.41
C TYR A 112 8.75 -4.98 0.17
N PRO A 113 8.45 -6.28 0.32
CA PRO A 113 8.13 -7.00 1.56
C PRO A 113 9.35 -7.73 2.15
N LEU A 114 10.36 -6.97 2.61
CA LEU A 114 11.67 -7.50 2.97
C LEU A 114 11.95 -7.44 4.48
N ARG A 115 12.61 -8.47 5.01
CA ARG A 115 13.22 -8.38 6.35
C ARG A 115 14.48 -7.52 6.36
N LYS A 116 15.24 -7.49 5.26
CA LYS A 116 16.44 -6.67 5.09
C LYS A 116 16.28 -5.78 3.87
N GLU A 117 16.47 -4.47 4.05
CA GLU A 117 16.31 -3.53 2.93
C GLU A 117 17.28 -3.80 1.80
N TYR A 118 16.85 -3.41 0.61
CA TYR A 118 17.67 -3.35 -0.58
C TYR A 118 17.82 -1.89 -1.00
N ARG A 119 19.08 -1.44 -1.08
CA ARG A 119 19.43 -0.07 -1.38
C ARG A 119 20.35 -0.03 -2.59
N PHE A 120 20.07 0.90 -3.51
CA PHE A 120 20.89 1.14 -4.68
C PHE A 120 20.91 2.62 -5.04
N GLU A 121 21.88 3.01 -5.87
CA GLU A 121 22.02 4.38 -6.36
C GLU A 121 21.55 4.48 -7.80
N LEU A 122 20.88 5.57 -8.13
CA LEU A 122 20.57 5.94 -9.50
C LEU A 122 21.25 7.26 -9.85
N ASN A 123 21.66 7.39 -11.10
CA ASN A 123 22.28 8.59 -11.63
C ASN A 123 21.56 9.03 -12.91
N SER A 124 21.18 10.30 -12.99
CA SER A 124 20.61 10.92 -14.18
C SER A 124 20.97 12.40 -14.21
N PRO A 125 21.97 12.83 -14.99
CA PRO A 125 22.43 14.22 -15.01
C PRO A 125 21.34 15.26 -15.32
N ALA A 126 20.26 14.87 -16.00
CA ALA A 126 19.13 15.73 -16.34
C ALA A 126 17.95 15.63 -15.34
N GLY A 127 18.13 14.94 -14.21
CA GLY A 127 17.05 14.59 -13.29
C GLY A 127 16.31 13.32 -13.72
N PHE A 128 15.32 12.92 -12.94
CA PHE A 128 14.55 11.70 -13.14
C PHE A 128 13.12 12.02 -13.58
N THR A 129 12.72 11.39 -14.68
CA THR A 129 11.32 11.34 -15.09
C THR A 129 10.56 10.27 -14.30
N ARG A 130 9.25 10.42 -14.21
CA ARG A 130 8.39 9.43 -13.55
C ARG A 130 8.52 8.04 -14.18
N GLY A 131 8.59 7.99 -15.51
CA GLY A 131 8.80 6.74 -16.25
C GLY A 131 10.16 6.09 -15.98
N GLN A 132 11.23 6.88 -15.87
CA GLN A 132 12.55 6.35 -15.49
C GLN A 132 12.52 5.73 -14.08
N LEU A 133 11.87 6.39 -13.11
CA LEU A 133 11.73 5.84 -11.77
C LEU A 133 10.96 4.52 -11.78
N LEU A 134 9.80 4.44 -12.45
CA LEU A 134 9.03 3.18 -12.55
C LEU A 134 9.86 2.06 -13.18
N SER A 135 10.59 2.37 -14.25
CA SER A 135 11.41 1.40 -14.97
C SER A 135 12.52 0.83 -14.09
N GLU A 136 13.28 1.68 -13.39
CA GLU A 136 14.35 1.21 -12.51
C GLU A 136 13.80 0.48 -11.28
N ILE A 137 12.71 0.96 -10.67
CA ILE A 137 12.05 0.26 -9.56
C ILE A 137 11.65 -1.16 -9.97
N GLY A 138 10.93 -1.32 -11.10
CA GLY A 138 10.49 -2.62 -11.58
C GLY A 138 11.66 -3.57 -11.85
N LYS A 139 12.72 -3.08 -12.50
CA LYS A 139 13.95 -3.84 -12.76
C LYS A 139 14.61 -4.32 -11.47
N HIS A 140 14.73 -3.44 -10.48
CA HIS A 140 15.38 -3.76 -9.21
C HIS A 140 14.55 -4.72 -8.34
N TYR A 141 13.22 -4.64 -8.39
CA TYR A 141 12.36 -5.66 -7.77
C TYR A 141 12.51 -7.04 -8.42
N VAL A 142 12.52 -7.13 -9.75
CA VAL A 142 12.75 -8.41 -10.46
C VAL A 142 14.11 -9.00 -10.08
N GLN A 143 15.15 -8.17 -10.08
CA GLN A 143 16.50 -8.59 -9.67
C GLN A 143 16.51 -9.09 -8.22
N LEU A 144 15.90 -8.34 -7.31
CA LEU A 144 15.83 -8.69 -5.89
C LEU A 144 15.13 -10.04 -5.66
N TYR A 145 13.98 -10.28 -6.30
CA TYR A 145 13.24 -11.55 -6.14
C TYR A 145 14.04 -12.74 -6.68
N LYS A 146 14.77 -12.53 -7.78
CA LYS A 146 15.68 -13.54 -8.32
C LYS A 146 16.83 -13.85 -7.36
N GLU A 147 17.50 -12.82 -6.85
CA GLU A 147 18.61 -12.99 -5.91
C GLU A 147 18.17 -13.66 -4.60
N GLU A 148 16.96 -13.37 -4.12
CA GLU A 148 16.36 -14.07 -2.98
C GLU A 148 16.23 -15.57 -3.27
N GLU A 149 15.59 -15.94 -4.38
CA GLU A 149 15.35 -17.34 -4.73
C GLU A 149 16.66 -18.12 -4.95
N GLU A 150 17.66 -17.49 -5.56
CA GLU A 150 18.99 -18.09 -5.76
C GLU A 150 19.74 -18.32 -4.44
N SER A 151 19.60 -17.42 -3.47
CA SER A 151 20.33 -17.47 -2.20
C SER A 151 19.61 -18.21 -1.07
N ALA A 152 18.29 -18.36 -1.14
CA ALA A 152 17.49 -18.98 -0.08
C ALA A 152 17.68 -20.50 0.01
N THR A 153 17.77 -21.02 1.24
CA THR A 153 17.69 -22.46 1.52
C THR A 153 16.25 -22.89 1.81
N THR A 154 15.48 -22.04 2.47
CA THR A 154 14.01 -22.14 2.56
C THR A 154 13.41 -21.61 1.26
N LYS A 155 12.94 -22.51 0.41
CA LYS A 155 12.40 -22.17 -0.92
C LYS A 155 10.98 -21.62 -0.87
N THR A 156 10.63 -20.85 -1.89
CA THR A 156 9.25 -20.42 -2.11
C THR A 156 8.36 -21.65 -2.32
N ILE A 157 7.30 -21.78 -1.52
CA ILE A 157 6.32 -22.85 -1.71
C ILE A 157 5.63 -22.64 -3.07
N PRO A 158 5.53 -23.67 -3.93
CA PRO A 158 4.82 -23.55 -5.20
C PRO A 158 3.37 -23.11 -4.99
N MET A 159 2.86 -22.23 -5.86
CA MET A 159 1.51 -21.63 -5.76
C MET A 159 0.41 -22.65 -5.42
N LYS A 160 0.42 -23.81 -6.09
CA LYS A 160 -0.56 -24.90 -5.90
C LYS A 160 -0.59 -25.52 -4.49
N ASP A 161 0.51 -25.38 -3.75
CA ASP A 161 0.71 -26.01 -2.44
C ASP A 161 0.51 -25.00 -1.29
N ARG A 162 0.25 -23.73 -1.62
CA ARG A 162 0.05 -22.65 -0.64
C ARG A 162 -1.34 -22.72 -0.01
N LYS A 163 -1.43 -22.32 1.26
CA LYS A 163 -2.67 -22.38 2.06
C LYS A 163 -2.81 -21.07 2.86
N GLY A 164 -4.03 -20.52 2.91
CA GLY A 164 -4.35 -19.32 3.70
C GLY A 164 -4.44 -18.04 2.85
N LEU A 165 -4.57 -16.89 3.52
CA LEU A 165 -4.65 -15.55 2.90
C LEU A 165 -3.27 -14.96 2.54
N ILE A 166 -2.18 -15.55 3.03
CA ILE A 166 -0.83 -15.08 2.71
C ILE A 166 -0.44 -15.64 1.35
N ASN A 167 -0.05 -14.76 0.42
CA ASN A 167 0.25 -15.15 -0.95
C ASN A 167 1.50 -16.03 -1.02
N ARG A 168 2.54 -15.82 -0.18
CA ARG A 168 3.76 -16.67 -0.12
C ARG A 168 4.35 -16.82 1.29
N ASN A 169 5.11 -17.89 1.51
CA ASN A 169 5.91 -18.03 2.74
C ASN A 169 7.10 -17.07 2.77
N GLU A 170 7.60 -16.83 3.99
CA GLU A 170 8.90 -16.20 4.19
C GLU A 170 10.04 -17.13 3.72
N THR A 171 10.98 -16.57 2.99
CA THR A 171 12.24 -17.21 2.59
C THR A 171 13.39 -16.65 3.43
N ASN A 172 14.50 -17.38 3.51
CA ASN A 172 15.67 -16.98 4.29
C ASN A 172 16.87 -16.60 3.41
N GLY A 173 16.61 -16.11 2.21
CA GLY A 173 17.63 -15.66 1.29
C GLY A 173 18.24 -14.34 1.72
N LYS A 174 18.85 -13.67 0.75
CA LYS A 174 19.60 -12.42 0.93
C LYS A 174 18.77 -11.32 1.61
N TYR A 175 17.47 -11.22 1.30
CA TYR A 175 16.57 -10.15 1.73
C TYR A 175 15.49 -10.61 2.70
N GLY A 176 15.17 -11.91 2.72
CA GLY A 176 14.09 -12.45 3.54
C GLY A 176 12.74 -11.94 3.07
N ILE A 177 12.34 -12.33 1.85
CA ILE A 177 11.05 -11.94 1.27
C ILE A 177 9.94 -12.72 1.98
N TRP A 178 8.84 -12.04 2.33
CA TRP A 178 7.70 -12.65 3.01
C TRP A 178 6.38 -12.10 2.48
N GLY A 179 5.28 -12.80 2.72
CA GLY A 179 3.93 -12.27 2.51
C GLY A 179 3.45 -12.31 1.06
N HIS A 180 4.16 -11.63 0.15
CA HIS A 180 3.63 -11.25 -1.16
C HIS A 180 4.57 -11.60 -2.31
N ASP A 181 4.01 -12.19 -3.36
CA ASP A 181 4.76 -12.33 -4.62
C ASP A 181 4.90 -10.97 -5.29
N LEU A 182 5.86 -10.89 -6.23
CA LEU A 182 6.12 -9.65 -6.95
C LEU A 182 4.87 -9.18 -7.73
N GLU A 183 4.09 -10.14 -8.24
CA GLU A 183 2.86 -9.93 -8.99
C GLU A 183 1.77 -9.20 -8.20
N ASP A 184 1.82 -9.27 -6.87
CA ASP A 184 0.86 -8.64 -5.97
C ASP A 184 1.19 -7.16 -5.72
N LEU A 185 2.44 -6.76 -5.96
CA LEU A 185 2.94 -5.46 -5.54
C LEU A 185 2.51 -4.32 -6.47
N ILE A 186 1.86 -3.33 -5.87
CA ILE A 186 1.42 -2.09 -6.49
C ILE A 186 2.22 -0.92 -5.92
N LEU A 187 2.95 -0.20 -6.77
CA LEU A 187 3.62 1.05 -6.39
C LEU A 187 2.59 2.18 -6.44
N THR A 188 2.33 2.81 -5.30
CA THR A 188 1.42 3.96 -5.21
C THR A 188 2.18 5.28 -5.21
N ASP A 189 3.22 5.37 -4.39
CA ASP A 189 4.00 6.59 -4.22
C ASP A 189 5.50 6.33 -4.04
N VAL A 190 6.28 7.38 -4.26
CA VAL A 190 7.67 7.47 -3.86
C VAL A 190 7.86 8.70 -2.99
N ASN A 191 8.25 8.47 -1.74
CA ASN A 191 8.52 9.53 -0.78
C ASN A 191 9.98 9.98 -0.91
N VAL A 192 10.17 11.28 -1.11
CA VAL A 192 11.47 11.92 -1.32
C VAL A 192 11.94 12.53 -0.01
N TYR A 193 13.02 11.99 0.55
CA TYR A 193 13.64 12.49 1.77
C TYR A 193 14.97 13.15 1.49
N LYS A 194 15.34 14.11 2.34
CA LYS A 194 16.67 14.72 2.37
C LYS A 194 17.35 14.44 3.70
N THR A 195 18.54 13.86 3.63
CA THR A 195 19.35 13.60 4.83
C THR A 195 19.97 14.90 5.35
N PRO A 196 20.46 14.92 6.62
CA PRO A 196 21.20 16.06 7.15
C PRO A 196 22.43 16.45 6.31
N GLU A 197 23.06 15.48 5.65
CA GLU A 197 24.22 15.66 4.76
C GLU A 197 23.81 16.18 3.37
N GLY A 198 22.52 16.32 3.10
CA GLY A 198 21.97 16.86 1.86
C GLY A 198 21.72 15.84 0.75
N ASN A 199 21.90 14.54 1.02
CA ASN A 199 21.63 13.47 0.06
C ASN A 199 20.12 13.24 -0.08
N ILE A 200 19.68 12.83 -1.28
CA ILE A 200 18.28 12.44 -1.52
C ILE A 200 18.12 10.92 -1.39
N ILE A 201 17.15 10.53 -0.56
CA ILE A 201 16.71 9.14 -0.39
C ILE A 201 15.27 9.01 -0.85
N LEU A 202 15.01 8.03 -1.70
CA LEU A 202 13.67 7.64 -2.12
C LEU A 202 13.24 6.38 -1.36
N ALA A 203 12.08 6.43 -0.71
CA ALA A 203 11.43 5.27 -0.11
C ALA A 203 10.08 5.02 -0.79
N LEU A 204 9.75 3.75 -1.02
CA LEU A 204 8.58 3.36 -1.80
C LEU A 204 7.36 3.16 -0.88
N SER A 205 6.20 3.68 -1.29
CA SER A 205 4.92 3.23 -0.78
C SER A 205 4.40 2.12 -1.70
N VAL A 206 4.32 0.90 -1.17
CA VAL A 206 3.90 -0.28 -1.92
C VAL A 206 2.74 -0.96 -1.20
N GLU A 207 1.71 -1.30 -1.97
CA GLU A 207 0.52 -2.02 -1.53
C GLU A 207 0.48 -3.44 -2.14
N SER A 208 -0.32 -4.32 -1.54
CA SER A 208 -0.52 -5.73 -1.93
C SER A 208 -1.89 -6.23 -1.51
#